data_AF-A0A6H1A4X4-F1
#
_entry.id   AF-A0A6H1A4X4-F1
#
_cell.length_a   1.000
_cell.length_b   1.000
_cell.length_c   1.000
_cell.angle_alpha   90.00
_cell.angle_beta   90.00
_cell.angle_gamma   90.00
#
_symmetry.space_group_name_H-M   'P 1'
#
loop_
_entity.id
_entity.type
_entity.pdbx_description
1 polymer ?
#
loop_
_entity_poly.entity_id
_entity_poly.type
_entity_poly.pdbx_seq_one_letter_code
_entity_poly.pdbx_strand_id
1 'polypeptide(L)'
;MAHYRLAGDVPPKRHTQHRDADGNLFHEELMGEEGFSSDSSLLYHRGVPSAIVDSQVWELPDQARTPNHPLKPRHLRLHDLGFDAQADAVTGRRLVLGNNDVRISYVVTAIASPLHRNAIGDECVYVESGAGLLETVFGTLSYRAGDYVVIPRATTHRWLPTERSQLYCIEANSHIAPPKRYLSKYGQLLEHAPYCERDLHGPVWDPEMATGELATDVEVLVKHRVGGGIGGTRMTYATHPFDVVGWDGCLYPYTFNIDDYMPITGKIHQPPPVHQVFEGHNFVVCNFLPRKVDYHPLSVPVPYYHSNVDSDEVMFYVGGDYEARKGSGIGLGSISLHPGGYAHGPQPSAIEASLGAEFFEESAVMVDTFAPLDLGEAGLAGEDPAYAWTWAGRSTGGDDGGPAVFSNS
;
A
#
# COMPACT_ATOMS: atom_id res chain seq x y z
N MET A 1 -4.89 -13.97 -4.49
CA MET A 1 -6.36 -14.04 -4.67
C MET A 1 -6.91 -12.78 -5.28
N ALA A 2 -7.00 -12.84 -6.60
CA ALA A 2 -8.13 -12.30 -7.34
C ALA A 2 -8.76 -13.52 -8.05
N HIS A 3 -10.09 -13.55 -8.23
CA HIS A 3 -10.77 -14.72 -8.79
C HIS A 3 -10.40 -14.91 -10.27
N TYR A 4 -10.57 -16.12 -10.83
CA TYR A 4 -10.18 -16.37 -12.21
C TYR A 4 -10.86 -15.39 -13.18
N ARG A 5 -10.06 -14.69 -13.98
CA ARG A 5 -10.51 -13.78 -15.04
C ARG A 5 -9.92 -14.18 -16.38
N LEU A 6 -10.62 -13.80 -17.44
CA LEU A 6 -10.21 -13.92 -18.83
C LEU A 6 -10.52 -12.59 -19.50
N ALA A 7 -9.55 -12.02 -20.21
CA ALA A 7 -9.73 -10.80 -20.99
C ALA A 7 -8.91 -10.83 -22.28
N GLY A 8 -9.41 -10.21 -23.35
CA GLY A 8 -8.78 -10.20 -24.66
C GLY A 8 -8.92 -11.53 -25.42
N ASP A 9 -7.99 -11.79 -26.34
CA ASP A 9 -7.92 -13.00 -27.17
C ASP A 9 -7.09 -14.09 -26.47
N VAL A 10 -7.72 -15.24 -26.20
CA VAL A 10 -7.14 -16.35 -25.42
C VAL A 10 -7.49 -17.67 -26.12
N PRO A 11 -6.52 -18.59 -26.32
CA PRO A 11 -6.78 -19.86 -26.98
C PRO A 11 -7.67 -20.77 -26.12
N PRO A 12 -8.44 -21.69 -26.74
CA PRO A 12 -9.34 -22.58 -26.01
C PRO A 12 -8.64 -23.58 -25.08
N LYS A 13 -7.31 -23.75 -25.23
CA LYS A 13 -6.46 -24.63 -24.44
C LYS A 13 -5.14 -23.94 -24.18
N ARG A 14 -4.68 -24.03 -22.93
CA ARG A 14 -3.35 -23.57 -22.50
C ARG A 14 -2.27 -24.26 -23.32
N HIS A 15 -1.19 -23.55 -23.61
CA HIS A 15 -0.04 -24.10 -24.31
C HIS A 15 -0.37 -24.77 -25.65
N THR A 16 -1.20 -24.10 -26.45
CA THR A 16 -1.48 -24.47 -27.84
C THR A 16 -1.15 -23.32 -28.78
N GLN A 17 -1.02 -23.60 -30.08
CA GLN A 17 -0.75 -22.53 -31.06
C GLN A 17 -1.88 -21.50 -31.02
N HIS A 18 -1.51 -20.24 -30.78
CA HIS A 18 -2.39 -19.10 -30.81
C HIS A 18 -1.82 -18.09 -31.80
N ARG A 19 -2.60 -17.72 -32.82
CA ARG A 19 -2.11 -16.93 -33.97
C ARG A 19 -3.04 -15.78 -34.27
N ASP A 20 -2.46 -14.70 -34.79
CA ASP A 20 -3.23 -13.57 -35.33
C ASP A 20 -3.88 -13.91 -36.68
N ALA A 21 -4.61 -12.95 -37.25
CA ALA A 21 -5.29 -13.09 -38.54
C ALA A 21 -4.34 -13.29 -39.73
N ASP A 22 -3.08 -12.85 -39.61
CA ASP A 22 -2.04 -12.98 -40.63
C ASP A 22 -1.23 -14.29 -40.49
N GLY A 23 -1.51 -15.08 -39.44
CA GLY A 23 -0.88 -16.35 -39.15
C GLY A 23 0.40 -16.26 -38.30
N ASN A 24 0.76 -15.09 -37.78
CA ASN A 24 1.88 -14.94 -36.85
C ASN A 24 1.54 -15.56 -35.50
N LEU A 25 2.52 -16.17 -34.84
CA LEU A 25 2.33 -16.83 -33.55
C LEU A 25 2.44 -15.80 -32.41
N PHE A 26 1.47 -15.79 -31.50
CA PHE A 26 1.60 -15.08 -30.23
C PHE A 26 2.52 -15.83 -29.27
N HIS A 27 3.26 -15.08 -28.45
CA HIS A 27 4.19 -15.62 -27.47
C HIS A 27 3.51 -15.75 -26.10
N GLU A 28 3.35 -16.99 -25.63
CA GLU A 28 2.76 -17.27 -24.32
C GLU A 28 3.78 -17.06 -23.20
N GLU A 29 3.46 -16.19 -22.23
CA GLU A 29 4.17 -16.01 -20.96
C GLU A 29 3.33 -16.60 -19.83
N LEU A 30 3.92 -17.44 -18.97
CA LEU A 30 3.32 -17.80 -17.69
C LEU A 30 3.93 -16.93 -16.59
N MET A 31 3.13 -16.01 -16.07
CA MET A 31 3.47 -15.24 -14.89
C MET A 31 2.90 -15.97 -13.67
N GLY A 32 3.77 -16.51 -12.81
CA GLY A 32 3.37 -17.35 -11.70
C GLY A 32 4.09 -17.05 -10.40
N GLU A 33 3.40 -17.31 -9.29
CA GLU A 33 3.94 -17.18 -7.94
C GLU A 33 4.59 -18.49 -7.46
N GLU A 34 5.55 -18.36 -6.53
CA GLU A 34 6.17 -19.47 -5.78
C GLU A 34 6.73 -20.63 -6.61
N GLY A 35 7.14 -20.38 -7.86
CA GLY A 35 7.70 -21.44 -8.71
C GLY A 35 6.67 -22.53 -9.02
N PHE A 36 5.47 -22.12 -9.45
CA PHE A 36 4.36 -22.95 -9.95
C PHE A 36 3.39 -23.53 -8.90
N SER A 37 3.55 -23.22 -7.61
CA SER A 37 2.67 -23.74 -6.55
C SER A 37 1.52 -22.82 -6.13
N SER A 38 1.50 -21.57 -6.60
CA SER A 38 0.51 -20.55 -6.23
C SER A 38 -0.21 -19.95 -7.46
N ASP A 39 -0.93 -18.85 -7.27
CA ASP A 39 -1.68 -18.11 -8.30
C ASP A 39 -0.78 -17.80 -9.51
N SER A 40 -1.38 -17.83 -10.70
CA SER A 40 -0.70 -17.52 -11.95
C SER A 40 -1.68 -16.96 -12.99
N SER A 41 -1.11 -16.33 -14.02
CA SER A 41 -1.80 -15.92 -15.23
C SER A 41 -0.95 -16.24 -16.46
N LEU A 42 -1.63 -16.60 -17.55
CA LEU A 42 -1.03 -16.72 -18.88
C LEU A 42 -1.30 -15.43 -19.64
N LEU A 43 -0.26 -14.88 -20.28
CA LEU A 43 -0.33 -13.68 -21.10
C LEU A 43 0.10 -14.05 -22.53
N TYR A 44 -0.60 -13.52 -23.53
CA TYR A 44 -0.34 -13.79 -24.94
C TYR A 44 0.20 -12.52 -25.62
N HIS A 45 1.50 -12.49 -25.91
CA HIS A 45 2.21 -11.32 -26.43
C HIS A 45 2.34 -11.33 -27.96
N ARG A 46 2.41 -10.15 -28.58
CA ARG A 46 2.79 -9.99 -29.99
C ARG A 46 4.30 -10.11 -30.19
N GLY A 47 5.08 -9.48 -29.33
CA GLY A 47 6.53 -9.53 -29.28
C GLY A 47 7.03 -10.61 -28.33
N VAL A 48 8.35 -10.76 -28.27
CA VAL A 48 8.99 -11.73 -27.37
C VAL A 48 9.18 -11.07 -25.99
N PRO A 49 8.47 -11.51 -24.94
CA PRO A 49 8.47 -10.82 -23.63
C PRO A 49 9.83 -10.82 -22.93
N SER A 50 10.76 -11.69 -23.33
CA SER A 50 12.12 -11.76 -22.79
C SER A 50 13.18 -11.02 -23.63
N ALA A 51 12.80 -10.40 -24.75
CA ALA A 51 13.74 -9.74 -25.65
C ALA A 51 14.11 -8.34 -25.14
N ILE A 52 15.26 -8.24 -24.49
CA ILE A 52 15.91 -6.98 -24.13
C ILE A 52 17.05 -6.66 -25.09
N VAL A 53 17.27 -5.38 -25.35
CA VAL A 53 18.36 -4.84 -26.20
C VAL A 53 19.40 -4.07 -25.39
N ASP A 54 19.10 -3.70 -24.15
CA ASP A 54 20.04 -3.07 -23.21
C ASP A 54 19.68 -3.39 -21.74
N SER A 55 20.66 -3.30 -20.85
CA SER A 55 20.51 -3.50 -19.41
C SER A 55 21.55 -2.67 -18.66
N GLN A 56 21.08 -1.64 -17.96
CA GLN A 56 21.92 -0.66 -17.26
C GLN A 56 21.53 -0.55 -15.79
N VAL A 57 22.48 -0.17 -14.94
CA VAL A 57 22.17 0.13 -13.53
C VAL A 57 21.23 1.33 -13.47
N TRP A 58 20.17 1.20 -12.67
CA TRP A 58 19.32 2.31 -12.27
C TRP A 58 19.61 2.63 -10.80
N GLU A 59 20.21 3.80 -10.58
CA GLU A 59 20.43 4.32 -9.22
C GLU A 59 19.08 4.65 -8.57
N LEU A 60 18.76 3.91 -7.51
CA LEU A 60 17.51 4.08 -6.79
C LEU A 60 17.52 5.37 -5.95
N PRO A 61 16.34 5.95 -5.67
CA PRO A 61 16.19 6.94 -4.61
C PRO A 61 16.64 6.40 -3.25
N ASP A 62 16.92 7.28 -2.30
CA ASP A 62 17.43 6.91 -0.98
C ASP A 62 16.57 5.80 -0.32
N GLN A 63 17.21 4.65 -0.07
CA GLN A 63 16.63 3.49 0.62
C GLN A 63 17.19 3.29 2.04
N ALA A 64 17.96 4.27 2.55
CA ALA A 64 18.60 4.20 3.85
C ALA A 64 17.58 4.12 4.99
N ARG A 65 17.98 3.42 6.05
CA ARG A 65 17.18 3.15 7.23
C ARG A 65 17.97 3.52 8.48
N THR A 66 17.38 4.34 9.33
CA THR A 66 17.92 4.77 10.61
C THR A 66 17.17 4.09 11.75
N PRO A 67 17.83 3.31 12.62
CA PRO A 67 17.15 2.65 13.73
C PRO A 67 16.39 3.64 14.62
N ASN A 68 15.24 3.23 15.14
CA ASN A 68 14.51 3.98 16.17
C ASN A 68 15.27 3.90 17.52
N HIS A 69 16.39 4.60 17.62
CA HIS A 69 17.29 4.57 18.78
C HIS A 69 17.72 5.99 19.19
N PRO A 70 17.50 6.41 20.46
CA PRO A 70 16.75 5.70 21.49
C PRO A 70 15.29 5.46 21.09
N LEU A 71 14.69 4.41 21.66
CA LEU A 71 13.31 4.01 21.36
C LEU A 71 12.33 5.11 21.77
N LYS A 72 11.50 5.56 20.84
CA LYS A 72 10.45 6.56 21.08
C LYS A 72 9.20 6.27 20.25
N PRO A 73 8.00 6.57 20.77
CA PRO A 73 6.83 6.78 19.92
C PRO A 73 7.06 8.04 19.07
N ARG A 74 6.61 8.03 17.82
CA ARG A 74 6.88 9.10 16.85
C ARG A 74 5.62 9.59 16.18
N HIS A 75 5.59 10.87 15.85
CA HIS A 75 4.58 11.48 14.99
C HIS A 75 5.29 12.06 13.77
N LEU A 76 4.85 11.67 12.58
CA LEU A 76 5.44 12.07 11.31
C LEU A 76 4.38 12.81 10.50
N ARG A 77 4.68 14.02 10.04
CA ARG A 77 3.76 14.90 9.30
C ARG A 77 4.07 14.80 7.81
N LEU A 78 3.42 13.86 7.12
CA LEU A 78 3.72 13.60 5.70
C LEU A 78 3.35 14.77 4.79
N HIS A 79 2.32 15.55 5.15
CA HIS A 79 1.90 16.72 4.37
C HIS A 79 2.87 17.90 4.46
N ASP A 80 3.76 17.91 5.47
CA ASP A 80 4.82 18.91 5.60
C ASP A 80 6.05 18.57 4.72
N LEU A 81 6.07 17.38 4.11
CA LEU A 81 7.14 16.97 3.21
C LEU A 81 7.06 17.74 1.88
N GLY A 82 8.18 18.37 1.50
CA GLY A 82 8.34 18.91 0.15
C GLY A 82 8.51 17.81 -0.90
N PHE A 83 7.84 17.97 -2.04
CA PHE A 83 8.00 17.15 -3.24
C PHE A 83 8.31 18.03 -4.45
N ASP A 84 9.19 17.55 -5.32
CA ASP A 84 9.45 18.20 -6.60
C ASP A 84 8.20 18.15 -7.49
N ALA A 85 7.97 19.17 -8.31
CA ALA A 85 6.86 19.17 -9.26
C ALA A 85 6.98 18.07 -10.33
N GLN A 86 8.18 17.51 -10.51
CA GLN A 86 8.49 16.38 -11.38
C GLN A 86 8.59 15.05 -10.61
N ALA A 87 8.17 15.00 -9.34
CA ALA A 87 8.09 13.73 -8.61
C ALA A 87 6.98 12.85 -9.21
N ASP A 88 7.35 11.66 -9.69
CA ASP A 88 6.43 10.66 -10.20
C ASP A 88 6.12 9.55 -9.17
N ALA A 89 5.08 8.75 -9.43
CA ALA A 89 4.58 7.71 -8.52
C ALA A 89 5.58 6.57 -8.22
N VAL A 90 6.67 6.45 -8.97
CA VAL A 90 7.69 5.40 -8.87
C VAL A 90 8.99 5.97 -8.31
N THR A 91 9.59 6.94 -8.99
CA THR A 91 10.92 7.45 -8.65
C THR A 91 10.89 8.57 -7.62
N GLY A 92 9.75 9.24 -7.45
CA GLY A 92 9.54 10.32 -6.49
C GLY A 92 9.21 9.86 -5.06
N ARG A 93 9.14 8.54 -4.82
CA ARG A 93 8.83 7.96 -3.50
C ARG A 93 9.91 8.31 -2.49
N ARG A 94 9.50 8.86 -1.35
CA ARG A 94 10.38 9.08 -0.19
C ARG A 94 10.06 8.07 0.91
N LEU A 95 11.07 7.35 1.39
CA LEU A 95 10.92 6.30 2.40
C LEU A 95 10.59 6.90 3.77
N VAL A 96 9.47 6.47 4.37
CA VAL A 96 9.01 6.94 5.68
C VAL A 96 9.45 5.98 6.79
N LEU A 97 9.05 4.71 6.68
CA LEU A 97 9.35 3.65 7.63
C LEU A 97 9.70 2.37 6.87
N GLY A 98 10.51 1.50 7.45
CA GLY A 98 10.69 0.18 6.86
C GLY A 98 11.52 -0.79 7.68
N ASN A 99 11.36 -2.06 7.35
CA ASN A 99 12.16 -3.16 7.85
C ASN A 99 12.46 -4.11 6.68
N ASN A 100 12.81 -5.37 6.96
CA ASN A 100 13.14 -6.33 5.91
C ASN A 100 11.90 -6.96 5.25
N ASP A 101 10.73 -6.81 5.86
CA ASP A 101 9.47 -7.40 5.41
C ASP A 101 8.61 -6.39 4.63
N VAL A 102 8.67 -5.11 5.00
CA VAL A 102 7.88 -4.04 4.39
C VAL A 102 8.62 -2.70 4.38
N ARG A 103 8.36 -1.89 3.34
CA ARG A 103 8.74 -0.48 3.25
C ARG A 103 7.50 0.37 3.02
N ILE A 104 7.39 1.44 3.78
CA ILE A 104 6.30 2.39 3.72
C ILE A 104 6.88 3.70 3.20
N SER A 105 6.42 4.13 2.02
CA SER A 105 6.86 5.37 1.38
C SER A 105 5.67 6.28 1.10
N TYR A 106 5.95 7.57 0.87
CA TYR A 106 4.94 8.54 0.49
C TYR A 106 5.40 9.33 -0.73
N VAL A 107 4.45 9.70 -1.60
CA VAL A 107 4.72 10.56 -2.76
C VAL A 107 3.53 11.43 -3.11
N VAL A 108 3.83 12.67 -3.50
CA VAL A 108 2.92 13.55 -4.20
C VAL A 108 3.33 13.60 -5.66
N THR A 109 2.41 13.30 -6.57
CA THR A 109 2.68 13.32 -8.02
C THR A 109 1.51 13.94 -8.80
N ALA A 110 1.82 14.59 -9.91
CA ALA A 110 0.83 15.03 -10.90
C ALA A 110 1.25 14.66 -12.34
N ILE A 111 2.30 13.84 -12.48
CA ILE A 111 2.88 13.47 -13.77
C ILE A 111 2.89 11.95 -13.96
N ALA A 112 2.98 11.53 -15.22
CA ALA A 112 3.13 10.12 -15.56
C ALA A 112 4.44 9.55 -15.00
N SER A 113 4.39 8.34 -14.47
CA SER A 113 5.60 7.59 -14.10
C SER A 113 6.26 6.94 -15.31
N PRO A 114 7.57 6.61 -15.24
CA PRO A 114 8.15 5.64 -16.16
C PRO A 114 7.45 4.28 -16.02
N LEU A 115 7.67 3.40 -17.01
CA LEU A 115 7.33 1.98 -16.87
C LEU A 115 8.19 1.38 -15.77
N HIS A 116 7.55 0.67 -14.87
CA HIS A 116 8.15 0.16 -13.66
C HIS A 116 7.69 -1.24 -13.34
N ARG A 117 8.57 -1.99 -12.67
CA ARG A 117 8.28 -3.31 -12.14
C ARG A 117 9.05 -3.53 -10.83
N ASN A 118 8.34 -3.90 -9.76
CA ASN A 118 8.97 -4.32 -8.51
C ASN A 118 9.08 -5.85 -8.43
N ALA A 119 10.30 -6.37 -8.51
CA ALA A 119 10.61 -7.79 -8.40
C ALA A 119 10.96 -8.23 -6.96
N ILE A 120 10.82 -7.35 -5.97
CA ILE A 120 11.08 -7.66 -4.55
C ILE A 120 9.82 -8.29 -3.93
N GLY A 121 8.65 -7.67 -4.12
CA GLY A 121 7.39 -8.05 -3.50
C GLY A 121 6.22 -7.36 -4.17
N ASP A 122 5.02 -7.65 -3.66
CA ASP A 122 3.81 -6.96 -4.06
C ASP A 122 3.82 -5.52 -3.53
N GLU A 123 3.10 -4.64 -4.22
CA GLU A 123 2.85 -3.28 -3.77
C GLU A 123 1.36 -3.13 -3.43
N CYS A 124 1.05 -2.46 -2.32
CA CYS A 124 -0.28 -2.00 -1.97
C CYS A 124 -0.22 -0.49 -1.80
N VAL A 125 -0.74 0.25 -2.77
CA VAL A 125 -0.69 1.71 -2.78
C VAL A 125 -2.05 2.26 -2.38
N TYR A 126 -2.14 2.87 -1.20
CA TYR A 126 -3.33 3.59 -0.77
C TYR A 126 -3.33 5.00 -1.36
N VAL A 127 -4.39 5.36 -2.07
CA VAL A 127 -4.60 6.67 -2.67
C VAL A 127 -5.28 7.57 -1.65
N GLU A 128 -4.50 8.38 -0.93
CA GLU A 128 -5.06 9.31 0.06
C GLU A 128 -5.95 10.37 -0.62
N SER A 129 -5.48 10.91 -1.75
CA SER A 129 -6.24 11.85 -2.58
C SER A 129 -5.79 11.74 -4.03
N GLY A 130 -6.64 12.13 -4.96
CA GLY A 130 -6.33 12.13 -6.38
C GLY A 130 -6.99 10.98 -7.14
N ALA A 131 -6.77 10.95 -8.45
CA ALA A 131 -7.34 9.98 -9.36
C ALA A 131 -6.49 9.89 -10.63
N GLY A 132 -6.65 8.79 -11.36
CA GLY A 132 -5.98 8.56 -12.62
C GLY A 132 -6.12 7.12 -13.08
N LEU A 133 -5.17 6.71 -13.92
CA LEU A 133 -5.09 5.35 -14.42
C LEU A 133 -3.76 4.70 -14.01
N LEU A 134 -3.81 3.41 -13.73
CA LEU A 134 -2.65 2.53 -13.74
C LEU A 134 -2.74 1.68 -15.00
N GLU A 135 -1.83 1.89 -15.94
CA GLU A 135 -1.67 0.99 -17.08
C GLU A 135 -0.75 -0.16 -16.68
N THR A 136 -1.11 -1.38 -17.08
CA THR A 136 -0.38 -2.60 -16.74
C THR A 136 -0.34 -3.54 -17.93
N VAL A 137 0.52 -4.55 -17.87
CA VAL A 137 0.53 -5.65 -18.87
C VAL A 137 -0.82 -6.37 -18.99
N PHE A 138 -1.69 -6.27 -17.98
CA PHE A 138 -3.01 -6.90 -17.95
C PHE A 138 -4.14 -5.97 -18.46
N GLY A 139 -3.85 -4.71 -18.77
CA GLY A 139 -4.86 -3.69 -19.06
C GLY A 139 -4.80 -2.51 -18.11
N THR A 140 -5.83 -1.68 -18.13
CA THR A 140 -5.93 -0.45 -17.34
C THR A 140 -6.76 -0.64 -16.07
N LEU A 141 -6.33 -0.02 -14.98
CA LEU A 141 -7.10 0.15 -13.76
C LEU A 141 -7.35 1.63 -13.54
N SER A 142 -8.59 2.03 -13.31
CA SER A 142 -8.86 3.36 -12.75
C SER A 142 -8.58 3.34 -11.26
N TYR A 143 -7.96 4.41 -10.76
CA TYR A 143 -7.82 4.63 -9.32
C TYR A 143 -8.39 5.99 -8.93
N ARG A 144 -8.90 6.09 -7.71
CA ARG A 144 -9.42 7.30 -7.08
C ARG A 144 -9.07 7.32 -5.59
N ALA A 145 -9.32 8.46 -4.95
CA ALA A 145 -9.18 8.60 -3.50
C ALA A 145 -9.91 7.46 -2.74
N GLY A 146 -9.23 6.92 -1.73
CA GLY A 146 -9.66 5.78 -0.95
C GLY A 146 -9.32 4.41 -1.56
N ASP A 147 -8.85 4.34 -2.81
CA ASP A 147 -8.47 3.05 -3.39
C ASP A 147 -7.16 2.53 -2.79
N TYR A 148 -7.15 1.24 -2.49
CA TYR A 148 -5.95 0.41 -2.47
C TYR A 148 -5.73 -0.13 -3.87
N VAL A 149 -4.61 0.23 -4.49
CA VAL A 149 -4.15 -0.37 -5.74
C VAL A 149 -3.16 -1.49 -5.39
N VAL A 150 -3.58 -2.73 -5.53
CA VAL A 150 -2.76 -3.92 -5.25
C VAL A 150 -2.11 -4.37 -6.54
N ILE A 151 -0.78 -4.37 -6.57
CA ILE A 151 0.05 -4.68 -7.72
C ILE A 151 0.92 -5.90 -7.38
N PRO A 152 0.64 -7.08 -7.96
CA PRO A 152 1.46 -8.25 -7.74
C PRO A 152 2.91 -8.03 -8.17
N ARG A 153 3.82 -8.68 -7.45
CA ARG A 153 5.25 -8.70 -7.76
C ARG A 153 5.46 -8.95 -9.24
N ALA A 154 6.40 -8.21 -9.81
CA ALA A 154 6.83 -8.33 -11.20
C ALA A 154 5.79 -7.90 -12.26
N THR A 155 4.68 -7.28 -11.88
CA THR A 155 3.73 -6.66 -12.82
C THR A 155 4.33 -5.37 -13.38
N THR A 156 4.61 -5.32 -14.69
CA THR A 156 5.02 -4.06 -15.35
C THR A 156 3.83 -3.12 -15.42
N HIS A 157 4.01 -1.89 -14.97
CA HIS A 157 2.97 -0.88 -14.91
C HIS A 157 3.52 0.55 -15.07
N ARG A 158 2.64 1.52 -15.37
CA ARG A 158 2.90 2.95 -15.20
C ARG A 158 1.69 3.67 -14.65
N TRP A 159 1.93 4.66 -13.81
CA TRP A 159 0.91 5.52 -13.23
C TRP A 159 0.68 6.73 -14.13
N LEU A 160 -0.57 7.05 -14.41
CA LEU A 160 -1.02 8.17 -15.21
C LEU A 160 -2.03 9.01 -14.40
N PRO A 161 -1.55 9.89 -13.49
CA PRO A 161 -2.43 10.78 -12.76
C PRO A 161 -3.20 11.71 -13.69
N THR A 162 -4.51 11.77 -13.52
CA THR A 162 -5.36 12.79 -14.17
C THR A 162 -5.50 14.05 -13.30
N GLU A 163 -5.22 13.90 -12.01
CA GLU A 163 -5.13 14.98 -11.03
C GLU A 163 -3.97 14.72 -10.06
N ARG A 164 -3.57 15.77 -9.32
CA ARG A 164 -2.53 15.66 -8.29
C ARG A 164 -2.92 14.57 -7.30
N SER A 165 -2.11 13.53 -7.21
CA SER A 165 -2.31 12.36 -6.37
C SER A 165 -1.34 12.34 -5.19
N GLN A 166 -1.84 11.89 -4.04
CA GLN A 166 -1.09 11.63 -2.81
C GLN A 166 -1.16 10.15 -2.53
N LEU A 167 -0.01 9.48 -2.57
CA LEU A 167 0.08 8.03 -2.59
C LEU A 167 0.89 7.54 -1.39
N TYR A 168 0.28 6.67 -0.59
CA TYR A 168 0.91 5.96 0.52
C TYR A 168 1.23 4.54 0.09
N CYS A 169 2.52 4.30 -0.22
CA CYS A 169 3.00 3.08 -0.86
C CYS A 169 3.50 2.08 0.18
N ILE A 170 2.82 0.94 0.32
CA ILE A 170 3.21 -0.20 1.14
C ILE A 170 3.86 -1.24 0.23
N GLU A 171 5.20 -1.26 0.18
CA GLU A 171 5.99 -2.20 -0.61
C GLU A 171 6.41 -3.39 0.25
N ALA A 172 5.89 -4.59 -0.06
CA ALA A 172 6.27 -5.80 0.64
C ALA A 172 7.60 -6.38 0.13
N ASN A 173 8.19 -7.28 0.92
CA ASN A 173 9.19 -8.25 0.48
C ASN A 173 8.58 -9.67 0.28
N SER A 174 7.25 -9.73 0.19
CA SER A 174 6.41 -10.92 0.13
C SER A 174 5.18 -10.68 -0.76
N HIS A 175 4.24 -11.61 -0.79
CA HIS A 175 2.93 -11.42 -1.41
C HIS A 175 1.96 -10.74 -0.43
N ILE A 176 1.02 -9.95 -0.94
CA ILE A 176 -0.04 -9.30 -0.18
C ILE A 176 -1.39 -9.94 -0.56
N ALA A 177 -2.13 -10.41 0.44
CA ALA A 177 -3.39 -11.10 0.23
C ALA A 177 -4.45 -10.69 1.27
N PRO A 178 -5.74 -10.98 1.01
CA PRO A 178 -6.77 -10.95 2.06
C PRO A 178 -6.34 -11.76 3.30
N PRO A 179 -6.73 -11.33 4.52
CA PRO A 179 -6.40 -12.05 5.74
C PRO A 179 -6.95 -13.48 5.72
N LYS A 180 -6.12 -14.47 6.08
CA LYS A 180 -6.53 -15.90 6.06
C LYS A 180 -7.81 -16.17 6.86
N ARG A 181 -8.06 -15.40 7.91
CA ARG A 181 -9.27 -15.50 8.74
C ARG A 181 -10.57 -15.21 7.99
N TYR A 182 -10.52 -14.42 6.93
CA TYR A 182 -11.66 -14.05 6.11
C TYR A 182 -11.78 -14.94 4.87
N LEU A 183 -10.89 -15.90 4.68
CA LEU A 183 -10.89 -16.81 3.55
C LEU A 183 -11.39 -18.20 3.93
N SER A 184 -12.16 -18.79 3.03
CA SER A 184 -12.44 -20.22 3.05
C SER A 184 -11.16 -21.00 2.73
N LYS A 185 -11.18 -22.31 2.99
CA LYS A 185 -10.07 -23.21 2.61
C LYS A 185 -9.78 -23.25 1.09
N TYR A 186 -10.67 -22.70 0.26
CA TYR A 186 -10.53 -22.60 -1.19
C TYR A 186 -10.26 -21.17 -1.67
N GLY A 187 -10.04 -20.22 -0.76
CA GLY A 187 -9.70 -18.84 -1.10
C GLY A 187 -10.90 -17.99 -1.51
N GLN A 188 -12.14 -18.35 -1.14
CA GLN A 188 -13.31 -17.46 -1.26
C GLN A 188 -13.46 -16.62 0.01
N LEU A 189 -13.83 -15.34 -0.09
CA LEU A 189 -14.20 -14.54 1.08
C LEU A 189 -15.42 -15.14 1.78
N LEU A 190 -15.36 -15.22 3.10
CA LEU A 190 -16.44 -15.75 3.94
C LEU A 190 -17.52 -14.68 4.14
N GLU A 191 -18.77 -15.09 4.37
CA GLU A 191 -19.91 -14.17 4.56
C GLU A 191 -19.77 -13.16 5.71
N HIS A 192 -18.83 -13.40 6.64
CA HIS A 192 -18.54 -12.48 7.74
C HIS A 192 -17.31 -11.60 7.46
N ALA A 193 -16.66 -11.76 6.30
CA ALA A 193 -15.60 -10.88 5.88
C ALA A 193 -16.15 -9.46 5.72
N PRO A 194 -15.34 -8.44 6.03
CA PRO A 194 -15.78 -7.04 5.96
C PRO A 194 -15.86 -6.50 4.52
N TYR A 195 -15.56 -7.32 3.51
CA TYR A 195 -15.69 -7.00 2.08
C TYR A 195 -15.81 -8.32 1.32
N CYS A 196 -16.21 -8.26 0.05
CA CYS A 196 -16.38 -9.41 -0.81
C CYS A 196 -15.69 -9.22 -2.17
N GLU A 197 -15.70 -10.25 -3.02
CA GLU A 197 -15.04 -10.23 -4.33
C GLU A 197 -15.65 -9.20 -5.29
N ARG A 198 -16.87 -8.70 -5.01
CA ARG A 198 -17.53 -7.67 -5.82
C ARG A 198 -16.92 -6.29 -5.63
N ASP A 199 -16.23 -6.09 -4.52
CA ASP A 199 -15.58 -4.82 -4.16
C ASP A 199 -14.17 -4.75 -4.77
N LEU A 200 -13.70 -5.84 -5.41
CA LEU A 200 -12.41 -5.93 -6.09
C LEU A 200 -12.59 -5.66 -7.58
N HIS A 201 -11.96 -4.59 -8.07
CA HIS A 201 -12.05 -4.17 -9.46
C HIS A 201 -10.74 -4.49 -10.19
N GLY A 202 -10.78 -5.47 -11.09
CA GLY A 202 -9.60 -5.84 -11.89
C GLY A 202 -9.47 -5.04 -13.19
N PRO A 203 -8.37 -5.21 -13.94
CA PRO A 203 -8.07 -4.40 -15.11
C PRO A 203 -9.09 -4.60 -16.23
N VAL A 204 -9.32 -3.52 -16.97
CA VAL A 204 -10.05 -3.49 -18.23
C VAL A 204 -9.02 -3.69 -19.34
N TRP A 205 -9.18 -4.74 -20.13
CA TRP A 205 -8.32 -4.96 -21.28
C TRP A 205 -8.65 -3.94 -22.38
N ASP A 206 -7.61 -3.32 -22.93
CA ASP A 206 -7.72 -2.28 -23.96
C ASP A 206 -7.11 -2.77 -25.29
N PRO A 207 -7.94 -2.96 -26.34
CA PRO A 207 -7.46 -3.35 -27.65
C PRO A 207 -6.46 -2.36 -28.26
N GLU A 208 -6.59 -1.05 -28.04
CA GLU A 208 -5.70 -0.06 -28.65
C GLU A 208 -4.29 -0.16 -28.07
N MET A 209 -4.18 -0.38 -26.76
CA MET A 209 -2.91 -0.63 -26.07
C MET A 209 -2.20 -1.89 -26.61
N ALA A 210 -2.96 -2.96 -26.85
CA ALA A 210 -2.42 -4.24 -27.31
C ALA A 210 -2.13 -4.32 -28.82
N THR A 211 -2.97 -3.68 -29.65
CA THR A 211 -2.98 -3.86 -31.11
C THR A 211 -2.52 -2.63 -31.90
N GLY A 212 -2.32 -1.49 -31.22
CA GLY A 212 -1.78 -0.28 -31.82
C GLY A 212 -0.34 -0.42 -32.34
N GLU A 213 0.20 0.70 -32.83
CA GLU A 213 1.61 0.78 -33.21
C GLU A 213 2.48 0.66 -31.95
N LEU A 214 3.20 -0.45 -31.85
CA LEU A 214 4.04 -0.74 -30.69
C LEU A 214 5.39 -0.04 -30.85
N ALA A 215 5.75 0.76 -29.84
CA ALA A 215 7.08 1.33 -29.76
C ALA A 215 8.14 0.21 -29.63
N THR A 216 9.32 0.47 -30.20
CA THR A 216 10.52 -0.34 -30.03
C THR A 216 11.47 0.33 -29.04
N ASP A 217 12.39 -0.46 -28.47
CA ASP A 217 13.42 0.02 -27.54
C ASP A 217 12.84 0.79 -26.34
N VAL A 218 11.93 0.12 -25.62
CA VAL A 218 11.16 0.69 -24.51
C VAL A 218 11.83 0.43 -23.17
N GLU A 219 12.14 1.49 -22.44
CA GLU A 219 12.75 1.39 -21.11
C GLU A 219 11.73 0.96 -20.03
N VAL A 220 12.13 0.02 -19.19
CA VAL A 220 11.40 -0.40 -17.98
C VAL A 220 12.36 -0.38 -16.79
N LEU A 221 11.98 0.33 -15.74
CA LEU A 221 12.70 0.37 -14.47
C LEU A 221 12.32 -0.83 -13.61
N VAL A 222 13.30 -1.67 -13.27
CA VAL A 222 13.11 -2.88 -12.49
C VAL A 222 13.80 -2.73 -11.13
N LYS A 223 13.02 -2.71 -10.06
CA LYS A 223 13.52 -2.74 -8.68
C LYS A 223 13.67 -4.21 -8.25
N HIS A 224 14.86 -4.64 -7.83
CA HIS A 224 15.13 -6.05 -7.49
C HIS A 224 16.16 -6.21 -6.35
N ARG A 225 16.41 -7.45 -5.94
CA ARG A 225 17.40 -7.78 -4.91
C ARG A 225 18.81 -7.84 -5.51
N VAL A 226 19.80 -7.30 -4.79
CA VAL A 226 21.24 -7.37 -5.13
C VAL A 226 22.08 -7.44 -3.86
N GLY A 227 22.97 -8.41 -3.75
CA GLY A 227 24.00 -8.44 -2.69
C GLY A 227 23.48 -8.33 -1.25
N GLY A 228 22.27 -8.81 -0.96
CA GLY A 228 21.63 -8.69 0.37
C GLY A 228 20.87 -7.37 0.61
N GLY A 229 20.82 -6.48 -0.38
CA GLY A 229 20.04 -5.25 -0.39
C GLY A 229 19.11 -5.14 -1.59
N ILE A 230 18.76 -3.91 -1.91
CA ILE A 230 17.85 -3.53 -3.00
C ILE A 230 18.62 -2.70 -4.01
N GLY A 231 18.39 -2.96 -5.30
CA GLY A 231 18.98 -2.22 -6.42
C GLY A 231 18.00 -2.08 -7.58
N GLY A 232 18.38 -1.24 -8.54
CA GLY A 232 17.60 -0.97 -9.73
C GLY A 232 18.35 -1.37 -11.00
N THR A 233 17.61 -1.88 -11.97
CA THR A 233 18.09 -2.07 -13.35
C THR A 233 17.11 -1.41 -14.30
N ARG A 234 17.61 -0.61 -15.24
CA ARG A 234 16.86 -0.17 -16.42
C ARG A 234 17.07 -1.21 -17.51
N MET A 235 16.00 -1.88 -17.91
CA MET A 235 16.00 -2.82 -19.04
C MET A 235 15.33 -2.16 -20.24
N THR A 236 15.94 -2.25 -21.41
CA THR A 236 15.32 -1.75 -22.66
C THR A 236 14.78 -2.93 -23.44
N TYR A 237 13.47 -2.99 -23.63
CA TYR A 237 12.78 -4.07 -24.33
C TYR A 237 12.68 -3.78 -25.82
N ALA A 238 12.88 -4.80 -26.66
CA ALA A 238 12.79 -4.67 -28.11
C ALA A 238 11.39 -4.27 -28.59
N THR A 239 10.37 -4.60 -27.82
CA THR A 239 8.96 -4.28 -28.09
C THR A 239 8.30 -3.78 -26.80
N HIS A 240 7.36 -2.85 -26.93
CA HIS A 240 6.61 -2.33 -25.80
C HIS A 240 5.95 -3.47 -24.99
N PRO A 241 6.07 -3.51 -23.64
CA PRO A 241 5.64 -4.65 -22.83
C PRO A 241 4.11 -4.79 -22.69
N PHE A 242 3.33 -3.80 -23.11
CA PHE A 242 1.86 -3.84 -23.10
C PHE A 242 1.27 -4.40 -24.40
N ASP A 243 2.00 -5.29 -25.07
CA ASP A 243 1.64 -5.93 -26.33
C ASP A 243 0.82 -7.22 -26.15
N VAL A 244 0.09 -7.31 -25.03
CA VAL A 244 -0.66 -8.49 -24.60
C VAL A 244 -2.06 -8.50 -25.22
N VAL A 245 -2.30 -9.40 -26.18
CA VAL A 245 -3.59 -9.50 -26.89
C VAL A 245 -4.68 -10.15 -26.06
N GLY A 246 -4.30 -10.88 -25.02
CA GLY A 246 -5.22 -11.42 -24.03
C GLY A 246 -4.48 -12.16 -22.92
N TRP A 247 -5.19 -12.44 -21.84
CA TRP A 247 -4.68 -13.14 -20.68
C TRP A 247 -5.79 -13.83 -19.89
N ASP A 248 -5.43 -14.88 -19.16
CA ASP A 248 -6.32 -15.56 -18.22
C ASP A 248 -5.58 -16.00 -16.95
N GLY A 249 -6.25 -15.98 -15.80
CA GLY A 249 -5.66 -16.42 -14.54
C GLY A 249 -6.20 -15.75 -13.28
N CYS A 250 -5.47 -15.94 -12.18
CA CYS A 250 -5.77 -15.41 -10.85
C CYS A 250 -4.73 -14.39 -10.36
N LEU A 251 -3.64 -14.21 -11.11
CA LEU A 251 -2.56 -13.27 -10.80
C LEU A 251 -2.68 -12.01 -11.66
N TYR A 252 -3.28 -10.96 -11.12
CA TYR A 252 -3.44 -9.69 -11.81
C TYR A 252 -3.64 -8.56 -10.78
N PRO A 253 -3.32 -7.30 -11.13
CA PRO A 253 -3.52 -6.16 -10.24
C PRO A 253 -5.01 -5.84 -10.08
N TYR A 254 -5.41 -5.23 -8.98
CA TYR A 254 -6.80 -4.81 -8.76
C TYR A 254 -6.87 -3.58 -7.85
N THR A 255 -8.02 -2.90 -7.87
CA THR A 255 -8.34 -1.88 -6.88
C THR A 255 -9.42 -2.38 -5.91
N PHE A 256 -9.34 -1.91 -4.67
CA PHE A 256 -10.36 -2.07 -3.63
C PHE A 256 -10.55 -0.71 -2.96
N ASN A 257 -11.77 -0.18 -2.88
CA ASN A 257 -11.98 1.11 -2.25
C ASN A 257 -12.27 0.95 -0.75
N ILE A 258 -11.64 1.80 0.06
CA ILE A 258 -11.82 1.80 1.51
C ILE A 258 -13.28 2.00 1.95
N ASP A 259 -14.09 2.72 1.15
CA ASP A 259 -15.51 2.97 1.44
C ASP A 259 -16.38 1.70 1.26
N ASP A 260 -15.89 0.69 0.53
CA ASP A 260 -16.59 -0.59 0.37
C ASP A 260 -16.36 -1.54 1.57
N TYR A 261 -15.44 -1.18 2.47
CA TYR A 261 -15.18 -1.94 3.70
C TYR A 261 -16.31 -1.75 4.73
N MET A 262 -16.80 -2.85 5.30
CA MET A 262 -17.89 -2.91 6.28
C MET A 262 -17.32 -3.14 7.68
N PRO A 263 -17.22 -2.10 8.55
CA PRO A 263 -16.60 -2.25 9.86
C PRO A 263 -17.35 -3.23 10.75
N ILE A 264 -16.62 -4.18 11.33
CA ILE A 264 -17.16 -5.14 12.30
C ILE A 264 -17.18 -4.47 13.68
N THR A 265 -18.35 -4.47 14.32
CA THR A 265 -18.58 -3.84 15.63
C THR A 265 -19.06 -4.87 16.65
N GLY A 266 -18.90 -4.56 17.93
CA GLY A 266 -19.23 -5.47 19.03
C GLY A 266 -19.91 -4.76 20.19
N LYS A 267 -20.47 -5.53 21.12
CA LYS A 267 -21.03 -4.98 22.35
C LYS A 267 -19.95 -4.32 23.21
N ILE A 268 -18.74 -4.85 23.13
CA ILE A 268 -17.54 -4.35 23.79
C ILE A 268 -16.42 -4.21 22.77
N HIS A 269 -15.41 -3.43 23.13
CA HIS A 269 -14.30 -3.04 22.26
C HIS A 269 -13.71 -4.25 21.52
N GLN A 270 -13.80 -4.20 20.19
CA GLN A 270 -13.22 -5.23 19.34
C GLN A 270 -11.72 -4.95 19.16
N PRO A 271 -10.84 -5.97 19.33
CA PRO A 271 -9.42 -5.77 19.12
C PRO A 271 -9.11 -5.52 17.63
N PRO A 272 -7.99 -4.84 17.31
CA PRO A 272 -7.64 -4.43 15.94
C PRO A 272 -7.72 -5.50 14.83
N PRO A 273 -7.52 -6.81 15.08
CA PRO A 273 -7.65 -7.82 14.04
C PRO A 273 -9.01 -7.89 13.32
N VAL A 274 -10.07 -7.26 13.85
CA VAL A 274 -11.35 -7.13 13.12
C VAL A 274 -11.29 -6.09 12.01
N HIS A 275 -10.32 -5.17 12.06
CA HIS A 275 -10.11 -4.09 11.10
C HIS A 275 -9.19 -4.48 9.94
N GLN A 276 -8.61 -5.69 9.93
CA GLN A 276 -7.70 -6.12 8.87
C GLN A 276 -8.38 -6.11 7.50
N VAL A 277 -7.65 -5.65 6.49
CA VAL A 277 -8.04 -5.64 5.07
C VAL A 277 -7.07 -6.46 4.21
N PHE A 278 -5.77 -6.41 4.52
CA PHE A 278 -4.73 -7.20 3.84
C PHE A 278 -3.67 -7.68 4.84
N GLU A 279 -2.93 -8.73 4.47
CA GLU A 279 -1.75 -9.19 5.19
C GLU A 279 -0.62 -9.54 4.22
N GLY A 280 0.62 -9.35 4.67
CA GLY A 280 1.81 -9.88 4.03
C GLY A 280 2.66 -10.67 5.03
N HIS A 281 3.86 -11.10 4.62
CA HIS A 281 4.76 -11.78 5.56
C HIS A 281 5.18 -10.82 6.68
N ASN A 282 4.79 -11.11 7.91
CA ASN A 282 5.09 -10.33 9.13
C ASN A 282 4.58 -8.88 9.17
N PHE A 283 3.50 -8.57 8.45
CA PHE A 283 2.77 -7.32 8.65
C PHE A 283 1.29 -7.45 8.26
N VAL A 284 0.45 -6.56 8.78
CA VAL A 284 -0.97 -6.47 8.44
C VAL A 284 -1.35 -5.04 8.08
N VAL A 285 -2.35 -4.89 7.22
CA VAL A 285 -2.97 -3.60 6.88
C VAL A 285 -4.39 -3.60 7.42
N CYS A 286 -4.79 -2.55 8.14
CA CYS A 286 -6.12 -2.43 8.72
C CYS A 286 -6.80 -1.10 8.39
N ASN A 287 -8.13 -1.12 8.39
CA ASN A 287 -9.01 0.02 8.14
C ASN A 287 -9.80 0.37 9.41
N PHE A 288 -9.44 1.48 10.04
CA PHE A 288 -10.27 2.11 11.06
C PHE A 288 -11.17 3.09 10.34
N LEU A 289 -12.49 2.87 10.38
CA LEU A 289 -13.46 3.64 9.62
C LEU A 289 -14.64 4.08 10.48
N PRO A 290 -15.43 5.05 9.96
CA PRO A 290 -16.64 5.50 10.62
C PRO A 290 -17.57 4.33 10.95
N ARG A 291 -17.96 4.23 12.22
CA ARG A 291 -18.76 3.09 12.70
C ARG A 291 -19.48 3.41 13.99
N LYS A 292 -20.53 2.63 14.25
CA LYS A 292 -21.08 2.52 15.60
C LYS A 292 -20.02 1.91 16.52
N VAL A 293 -19.84 2.51 17.68
CA VAL A 293 -18.90 2.00 18.68
C VAL A 293 -19.61 1.04 19.64
N ASP A 294 -18.92 0.67 20.70
CA ASP A 294 -19.34 -0.33 21.67
C ASP A 294 -20.68 0.00 22.35
N TYR A 295 -21.67 -0.88 22.20
CA TYR A 295 -23.03 -0.67 22.69
C TYR A 295 -23.33 -1.31 24.07
N HIS A 296 -22.31 -1.60 24.88
CA HIS A 296 -22.49 -1.91 26.29
C HIS A 296 -22.72 -0.62 27.10
N PRO A 297 -23.65 -0.55 28.06
CA PRO A 297 -23.90 0.68 28.84
C PRO A 297 -22.70 1.22 29.65
N LEU A 298 -21.66 0.40 29.80
CA LEU A 298 -20.41 0.71 30.51
C LEU A 298 -19.18 0.44 29.62
N SER A 299 -19.33 0.53 28.30
CA SER A 299 -18.19 0.42 27.39
C SER A 299 -17.26 1.62 27.56
N VAL A 300 -15.97 1.40 27.26
CA VAL A 300 -15.00 2.46 27.01
C VAL A 300 -14.73 2.40 25.50
N PRO A 301 -15.32 3.32 24.70
CA PRO A 301 -15.27 3.22 23.24
C PRO A 301 -13.87 3.39 22.63
N VAL A 302 -13.02 4.20 23.26
CA VAL A 302 -11.62 4.36 22.83
C VAL A 302 -10.78 3.13 23.25
N PRO A 303 -9.70 2.82 22.52
CA PRO A 303 -8.83 1.70 22.86
C PRO A 303 -8.27 1.79 24.28
N TYR A 304 -8.03 0.64 24.89
CA TYR A 304 -7.31 0.56 26.16
C TYR A 304 -5.83 0.96 25.98
N TYR A 305 -5.19 1.39 27.08
CA TYR A 305 -3.73 1.41 27.11
C TYR A 305 -3.21 -0.03 26.92
N HIS A 306 -2.26 -0.20 26.00
CA HIS A 306 -1.68 -1.50 25.72
C HIS A 306 -0.19 -1.40 25.41
N SER A 307 0.44 -2.57 25.48
CA SER A 307 1.78 -2.82 25.00
C SER A 307 1.69 -3.99 24.05
N ASN A 308 1.92 -3.73 22.77
CA ASN A 308 2.05 -4.81 21.81
C ASN A 308 3.51 -5.24 21.83
N VAL A 309 3.77 -6.35 22.53
CA VAL A 309 5.14 -6.74 22.90
C VAL A 309 5.94 -7.26 21.71
N ASP A 310 5.26 -7.68 20.65
CA ASP A 310 5.84 -8.32 19.47
C ASP A 310 5.54 -7.55 18.17
N SER A 311 5.09 -6.28 18.24
CA SER A 311 4.85 -5.49 17.05
C SER A 311 5.07 -3.99 17.23
N ASP A 312 5.40 -3.34 16.13
CA ASP A 312 5.29 -1.89 15.96
C ASP A 312 3.92 -1.58 15.34
N GLU A 313 3.26 -0.54 15.84
CA GLU A 313 1.97 -0.10 15.32
C GLU A 313 2.09 1.24 14.60
N VAL A 314 1.59 1.31 13.36
CA VAL A 314 1.68 2.51 12.50
C VAL A 314 0.30 2.92 12.06
N MET A 315 -0.18 4.07 12.52
CA MET A 315 -1.46 4.65 12.09
C MET A 315 -1.21 5.81 11.12
N PHE A 316 -1.82 5.78 9.94
CA PHE A 316 -1.90 6.88 8.99
C PHE A 316 -3.31 7.46 8.99
N TYR A 317 -3.44 8.74 9.35
CA TYR A 317 -4.71 9.42 9.59
C TYR A 317 -5.21 10.09 8.29
N VAL A 318 -6.35 9.63 7.75
CA VAL A 318 -6.76 9.93 6.37
C VAL A 318 -8.14 10.59 6.24
N GLY A 319 -8.93 10.63 7.31
CA GLY A 319 -10.24 11.30 7.30
C GLY A 319 -10.86 11.43 8.69
N GLY A 320 -11.85 12.33 8.80
CA GLY A 320 -12.63 12.56 10.02
C GLY A 320 -11.91 13.38 11.11
N ASP A 321 -12.66 13.72 12.16
CA ASP A 321 -12.16 14.43 13.34
C ASP A 321 -11.73 13.44 14.43
N TYR A 322 -10.43 13.43 14.78
CA TYR A 322 -9.85 12.53 15.78
C TYR A 322 -9.98 13.07 17.21
N GLU A 323 -11.18 13.03 17.79
CA GLU A 323 -11.44 13.50 19.15
C GLU A 323 -10.59 12.78 20.20
N ALA A 324 -10.28 11.49 20.00
CA ALA A 324 -9.43 10.72 20.92
C ALA A 324 -7.97 11.21 21.00
N ARG A 325 -7.55 12.06 20.05
CA ARG A 325 -6.18 12.56 19.89
C ARG A 325 -6.08 14.08 20.02
N LYS A 326 -7.14 14.74 20.47
CA LYS A 326 -7.13 16.18 20.73
C LYS A 326 -5.97 16.58 21.64
N GLY A 327 -5.18 17.57 21.19
CA GLY A 327 -3.98 18.05 21.90
C GLY A 327 -2.69 17.26 21.63
N SER A 328 -2.71 16.23 20.78
CA SER A 328 -1.50 15.47 20.41
C SER A 328 -0.74 16.04 19.21
N GLY A 329 -1.35 16.95 18.43
CA GLY A 329 -0.81 17.45 17.16
C GLY A 329 -1.11 16.57 15.94
N ILE A 330 -1.70 15.37 16.14
CA ILE A 330 -2.11 14.48 15.04
C ILE A 330 -3.29 15.10 14.28
N GLY A 331 -3.16 15.14 12.95
CA GLY A 331 -4.21 15.53 12.02
C GLY A 331 -4.14 14.71 10.73
N LEU A 332 -4.88 15.13 9.69
CA LEU A 332 -4.83 14.48 8.37
C LEU A 332 -3.39 14.48 7.83
N GLY A 333 -3.00 13.38 7.17
CA GLY A 333 -1.65 13.21 6.65
C GLY A 333 -0.60 12.88 7.72
N SER A 334 -1.00 12.77 8.99
CA SER A 334 -0.09 12.36 10.08
C SER A 334 0.10 10.85 10.08
N ILE A 335 1.27 10.43 10.54
CA ILE A 335 1.55 9.06 10.97
C ILE A 335 1.89 9.06 12.45
N SER A 336 1.33 8.13 13.22
CA SER A 336 1.88 7.79 14.53
C SER A 336 2.52 6.41 14.50
N LEU A 337 3.77 6.31 14.96
CA LEU A 337 4.49 5.06 15.21
C LEU A 337 4.53 4.80 16.72
N HIS A 338 4.01 3.67 17.16
CA HIS A 338 4.12 3.16 18.52
C HIS A 338 4.92 1.86 18.50
N PRO A 339 6.22 1.90 18.86
CA PRO A 339 7.09 0.73 18.69
C PRO A 339 6.91 -0.29 19.81
N GLY A 340 7.25 -1.55 19.51
CA GLY A 340 7.28 -2.64 20.47
C GLY A 340 8.16 -2.29 21.68
N GLY A 341 7.63 -2.57 22.89
CA GLY A 341 8.27 -2.20 24.15
C GLY A 341 7.87 -0.83 24.72
N TYR A 342 7.01 -0.08 24.03
CA TYR A 342 6.34 1.11 24.56
C TYR A 342 4.88 0.79 24.92
N ALA A 343 4.35 1.42 25.98
CA ALA A 343 2.93 1.37 26.29
C ALA A 343 2.24 2.61 25.73
N HIS A 344 1.26 2.43 24.86
CA HIS A 344 0.51 3.50 24.22
C HIS A 344 -1.00 3.30 24.38
N GLY A 345 -1.76 4.32 23.99
CA GLY A 345 -3.21 4.34 24.09
C GLY A 345 -3.74 5.75 23.87
N PRO A 346 -5.01 6.03 24.18
CA PRO A 346 -5.61 7.35 24.02
C PRO A 346 -4.89 8.42 24.85
N GLN A 347 -5.08 9.70 24.49
CA GLN A 347 -4.68 10.78 25.38
C GLN A 347 -5.46 10.67 26.70
N PRO A 348 -4.89 11.03 27.87
CA PRO A 348 -5.55 10.77 29.16
C PRO A 348 -6.97 11.34 29.28
N SER A 349 -7.22 12.52 28.70
CA SER A 349 -8.54 13.17 28.68
C SER A 349 -9.56 12.49 27.76
N ALA A 350 -9.12 11.74 26.75
CA ALA A 350 -9.99 11.14 25.75
C ALA A 350 -10.81 9.97 26.28
N ILE A 351 -10.34 9.28 27.33
CA ILE A 351 -11.08 8.15 27.92
C ILE A 351 -12.41 8.64 28.49
N GLU A 352 -12.37 9.58 29.44
CA GLU A 352 -13.57 10.14 30.07
C GLU A 352 -14.45 10.88 29.06
N ALA A 353 -13.85 11.61 28.10
CA ALA A 353 -14.59 12.31 27.06
C ALA A 353 -15.34 11.36 26.10
N SER A 354 -14.85 10.14 25.91
CA SER A 354 -15.47 9.14 25.01
C SER A 354 -16.64 8.37 25.64
N LEU A 355 -16.83 8.44 26.96
CA LEU A 355 -17.85 7.65 27.64
C LEU A 355 -19.26 8.03 27.15
N GLY A 356 -20.01 7.02 26.72
CA GLY A 356 -21.34 7.21 26.14
C GLY A 356 -21.36 7.62 24.66
N ALA A 357 -20.19 7.71 23.99
CA ALA A 357 -20.15 7.84 22.54
C ALA A 357 -20.82 6.62 21.88
N GLU A 358 -21.61 6.87 20.82
CA GLU A 358 -22.30 5.83 20.06
C GLU A 358 -21.74 5.66 18.64
N PHE A 359 -20.91 6.60 18.19
CA PHE A 359 -20.36 6.64 16.83
C PHE A 359 -19.04 7.39 16.80
N PHE A 360 -18.11 6.97 15.92
CA PHE A 360 -16.90 7.71 15.56
C PHE A 360 -16.88 7.95 14.04
N GLU A 361 -16.38 9.11 13.62
CA GLU A 361 -16.26 9.54 12.20
C GLU A 361 -14.83 9.41 11.65
N GLU A 362 -13.92 8.89 12.46
CA GLU A 362 -12.49 8.78 12.19
C GLU A 362 -12.16 7.72 11.12
N SER A 363 -11.27 8.07 10.18
CA SER A 363 -10.69 7.16 9.19
C SER A 363 -9.16 7.09 9.32
N ALA A 364 -8.59 5.89 9.42
CA ALA A 364 -7.16 5.64 9.36
C ALA A 364 -6.83 4.31 8.69
N VAL A 365 -5.67 4.31 8.04
CA VAL A 365 -5.01 3.11 7.53
C VAL A 365 -3.90 2.73 8.49
N MET A 366 -3.90 1.51 8.99
CA MET A 366 -2.87 1.02 9.89
C MET A 366 -1.98 0.00 9.18
N VAL A 367 -0.67 0.04 9.45
CA VAL A 367 0.31 -0.95 8.97
C VAL A 367 1.13 -1.45 10.15
N ASP A 368 0.66 -2.52 10.79
CA ASP A 368 1.37 -3.11 11.93
C ASP A 368 2.39 -4.12 11.45
N THR A 369 3.57 -4.13 12.06
CA THR A 369 4.68 -5.00 11.68
C THR A 369 5.21 -5.78 12.87
N PHE A 370 5.53 -7.05 12.67
CA PHE A 370 6.08 -7.91 13.73
C PHE A 370 7.61 -7.85 13.84
N ALA A 371 8.26 -7.17 12.90
CA ALA A 371 9.66 -6.75 13.01
C ALA A 371 9.73 -5.23 13.27
N PRO A 372 10.67 -4.74 14.10
CA PRO A 372 10.81 -3.31 14.38
C PRO A 372 11.04 -2.49 13.11
N LEU A 373 10.49 -1.28 13.08
CA LEU A 373 10.64 -0.35 11.97
C LEU A 373 11.80 0.63 12.20
N ASP A 374 12.64 0.73 11.18
CA ASP A 374 13.60 1.82 11.04
C ASP A 374 12.94 3.03 10.36
N LEU A 375 13.49 4.22 10.58
CA LEU A 375 13.08 5.49 9.96
C LEU A 375 13.81 5.69 8.62
N GLY A 376 13.05 5.98 7.57
CA GLY A 376 13.64 6.47 6.31
C GLY A 376 13.90 7.99 6.36
N GLU A 377 14.45 8.52 5.26
CA GLU A 377 14.70 9.96 5.11
C GLU A 377 13.44 10.80 5.36
N ALA A 378 12.29 10.40 4.80
CA ALA A 378 11.04 11.14 4.98
C ALA A 378 10.51 11.05 6.41
N GLY A 379 10.74 9.91 7.09
CA GLY A 379 10.38 9.74 8.48
C GLY A 379 11.15 10.69 9.39
N LEU A 380 12.44 10.88 9.14
CA LEU A 380 13.25 11.86 9.86
C LEU A 380 12.85 13.30 9.52
N ALA A 381 12.59 13.59 8.25
CA ALA A 381 12.25 14.94 7.79
C ALA A 381 10.87 15.44 8.30
N GLY A 382 9.91 14.53 8.46
CA GLY A 382 8.55 14.86 8.90
C GLY A 382 8.31 14.77 10.42
N GLU A 383 9.32 14.43 11.22
CA GLU A 383 9.14 14.17 12.65
C GLU A 383 8.67 15.41 13.44
N ASP A 384 7.66 15.23 14.31
CA ASP A 384 7.39 16.13 15.43
C ASP A 384 8.14 15.65 16.69
N PRO A 385 9.21 16.36 17.13
CA PRO A 385 10.02 15.94 18.27
C PRO A 385 9.30 16.05 19.62
N ALA A 386 8.17 16.76 19.70
CA ALA A 386 7.40 16.95 20.93
C ALA A 386 6.48 15.76 21.25
N TYR A 387 6.13 14.94 20.26
CA TYR A 387 5.06 13.95 20.37
C TYR A 387 5.24 12.96 21.53
N ALA A 388 6.46 12.46 21.73
CA ALA A 388 6.78 11.49 22.79
C ALA A 388 6.47 12.00 24.20
N TRP A 389 6.35 13.32 24.38
CA TRP A 389 6.14 13.97 25.67
C TRP A 389 4.70 14.40 25.90
N THR A 390 3.81 14.24 24.90
CA THR A 390 2.43 14.73 24.96
C THR A 390 1.62 14.13 26.11
N TRP A 391 1.81 12.83 26.41
CA TRP A 391 1.13 12.17 27.54
C TRP A 391 1.54 12.72 28.92
N ALA A 392 2.79 13.17 29.07
CA ALA A 392 3.29 13.69 30.34
C ALA A 392 3.16 15.22 30.45
N GLY A 393 3.03 15.91 29.31
CA GLY A 393 3.06 17.37 29.21
C GLY A 393 4.41 18.00 29.59
N ARG A 394 5.48 17.21 29.77
CA ARG A 394 6.82 17.67 30.18
C ARG A 394 7.92 16.69 29.74
N SER A 395 9.15 17.19 29.61
CA SER A 395 10.38 16.39 29.42
C SER A 395 11.38 16.69 30.54
N THR A 396 12.39 15.82 30.72
CA THR A 396 13.45 16.02 31.74
C THR A 396 14.67 16.79 31.22
N GLY A 397 14.70 17.15 29.93
CA GLY A 397 15.75 17.98 29.33
C GLY A 397 15.15 19.28 28.82
N GLY A 398 15.38 20.38 29.51
CA GLY A 398 14.98 21.72 29.07
C GLY A 398 16.19 22.64 29.02
N ASP A 399 16.40 23.31 27.89
CA ASP A 399 16.38 24.78 27.75
C ASP A 399 16.75 25.17 26.31
N ASP A 400 15.81 25.77 25.59
CA ASP A 400 16.00 26.85 24.59
C ASP A 400 14.64 27.16 23.90
N GLY A 401 13.69 27.71 24.67
CA GLY A 401 12.58 28.49 24.10
C GLY A 401 11.14 28.09 24.47
N GLY A 402 10.69 28.50 25.65
CA GLY A 402 9.26 28.67 25.98
C GLY A 402 8.50 27.39 26.37
N PRO A 403 7.31 27.52 27.00
CA PRO A 403 6.42 26.37 27.20
C PRO A 403 6.18 25.75 25.82
N ALA A 404 6.19 24.41 25.75
CA ALA A 404 5.72 23.72 24.55
C ALA A 404 4.39 24.37 24.15
N VAL A 405 4.39 25.03 22.99
CA VAL A 405 3.17 25.67 22.49
C VAL A 405 2.25 24.54 22.08
N PHE A 406 1.44 24.08 23.02
CA PHE A 406 0.30 23.23 22.74
C PHE A 406 -0.64 24.10 21.91
N SER A 407 -0.60 23.94 20.58
CA SER A 407 -1.58 24.60 19.71
C SER A 407 -2.93 23.95 19.99
N ASN A 408 -3.69 24.56 20.90
CA ASN A 408 -5.13 24.35 21.00
C ASN A 408 -5.81 25.21 19.95
N SER A 409 -5.59 24.89 18.67
CA SER A 409 -6.32 25.46 17.54
C SER A 409 -6.97 24.35 16.75
#